data_AF-A0AAV6Z3H4-F1
#
_entry.id   AF-A0AAV6Z3H4-F1
#
_cell.length_a   1.000
_cell.length_b   1.000
_cell.length_c   1.000
_cell.angle_alpha   90.00
_cell.angle_beta   90.00
_cell.angle_gamma   90.00
#
_symmetry.space_group_name_H-M   'P 1'
#
loop_
_entity.id
_entity.type
_entity.pdbx_description
1 polymer ?
#
loop_
_entity_poly.entity_id
_entity_poly.type
_entity_poly.pdbx_seq_one_letter_code
_entity_poly.pdbx_strand_id
1 'polypeptide(L)'
;MERGALHTANAELEKRHLEAAEDLYGKIIERCERNSKCSTDELAVAYNNRGQIKYFRVDFYEAIDDYTEAIRVNPKFEVPYYNRGLILYRLGECCSFLELSPTYTTSTSLTG
;
A
#
# COMPACT_ATOMS: atom_id res chain seq x y z
N MET A 1 3.47 -6.54 30.43
CA MET A 1 4.25 -5.95 29.33
C MET A 1 3.37 -5.98 28.09
N GLU A 2 2.80 -4.85 27.67
CA GLU A 2 2.13 -4.78 26.36
C GLU A 2 3.16 -5.19 25.30
N ARG A 3 2.95 -6.35 24.68
CA ARG A 3 3.56 -6.59 23.36
C ARG A 3 3.02 -5.46 22.49
N GLY A 4 3.90 -4.56 22.07
CA GLY A 4 3.50 -3.34 21.35
C GLY A 4 2.60 -3.70 20.17
N ALA A 5 1.55 -2.90 19.94
CA ALA A 5 0.52 -3.21 18.94
C ALA A 5 1.12 -3.57 17.56
N LEU A 6 2.21 -2.88 17.17
CA LEU A 6 2.96 -3.16 15.94
C LEU A 6 3.56 -4.57 15.91
N HIS A 7 4.11 -5.05 17.03
CA HIS A 7 4.66 -6.41 17.13
C HIS A 7 3.56 -7.46 16.92
N THR A 8 2.39 -7.26 17.52
CA THR A 8 1.24 -8.16 17.32
C THR A 8 0.77 -8.15 15.86
N ALA A 9 0.66 -6.98 15.24
CA ALA A 9 0.29 -6.87 13.82
C ALA A 9 1.29 -7.59 12.90
N ASN A 10 2.59 -7.39 13.13
CA ASN A 10 3.64 -8.07 12.37
C ASN A 10 3.60 -9.60 12.56
N ALA A 11 3.34 -10.08 13.78
CA ALA A 11 3.22 -11.50 14.05
C ALA A 11 2.02 -12.13 13.32
N GLU A 12 0.90 -11.42 13.19
CA GLU A 12 -0.25 -11.90 12.40
C GLU A 12 0.06 -11.89 10.89
N LEU A 13 0.81 -10.89 10.41
CA LEU A 13 1.27 -10.83 9.03
C LEU A 13 2.23 -11.99 8.69
N GLU A 14 3.18 -12.31 9.57
CA GLU A 14 4.10 -13.45 9.43
C GLU A 14 3.36 -14.79 9.34
N LYS A 15 2.26 -14.94 10.10
CA LYS A 15 1.36 -16.09 10.02
C LYS A 15 0.43 -16.08 8.80
N ARG A 16 0.51 -15.05 7.96
CA ARG A 16 -0.39 -14.80 6.82
C ARG A 16 -1.86 -14.61 7.19
N HIS A 17 -2.16 -14.18 8.42
CA HIS A 17 -3.51 -13.79 8.83
C HIS A 17 -3.79 -12.34 8.34
N LEU A 18 -3.96 -12.20 7.02
CA LEU A 18 -3.95 -10.90 6.36
C LEU A 18 -5.06 -9.95 6.83
N GLU A 19 -6.27 -10.46 7.09
CA GLU A 19 -7.39 -9.64 7.58
C GLU A 19 -7.13 -9.12 9.00
N ALA A 20 -6.69 -10.00 9.90
CA ALA A 20 -6.37 -9.63 11.27
C ALA A 20 -5.20 -8.63 11.34
N ALA A 21 -4.16 -8.86 10.53
CA ALA A 21 -3.03 -7.94 10.43
C ALA A 21 -3.46 -6.56 9.90
N GLU A 22 -4.30 -6.51 8.87
CA GLU A 22 -4.79 -5.25 8.31
C GLU A 22 -5.60 -4.45 9.33
N ASP A 23 -6.54 -5.09 10.03
CA ASP A 23 -7.34 -4.46 11.09
C ASP A 23 -6.44 -3.89 12.20
N LEU A 24 -5.40 -4.64 12.60
CA LEU A 24 -4.43 -4.17 13.59
C LEU A 24 -3.64 -2.95 13.10
N TYR A 25 -3.18 -2.95 11.84
CA TYR A 25 -2.50 -1.77 11.27
C TYR A 25 -3.44 -0.57 11.16
N GLY A 26 -4.71 -0.78 10.76
CA GLY A 26 -5.73 0.26 10.74
C GLY A 26 -5.93 0.90 12.12
N LYS A 27 -6.08 0.09 13.17
CA LYS A 27 -6.20 0.57 14.55
C LYS A 27 -4.97 1.34 15.03
N ILE A 28 -3.76 0.93 14.63
CA ILE A 28 -2.54 1.66 14.92
C ILE A 28 -2.60 3.05 14.27
N ILE A 29 -2.88 3.11 12.98
CA ILE A 29 -2.97 4.37 12.22
C ILE A 29 -3.98 5.32 12.87
N GLU A 30 -5.21 4.87 13.10
CA GLU A 30 -6.27 5.69 13.71
C GLU A 30 -5.89 6.20 15.12
N ARG A 31 -5.23 5.35 15.91
CA ARG A 31 -4.76 5.74 17.25
C ARG A 31 -3.68 6.81 17.15
N CYS A 32 -2.74 6.65 16.21
CA CYS A 32 -1.64 7.57 15.99
C CYS A 32 -2.11 8.93 15.49
N GLU A 33 -3.04 8.95 14.55
CA GLU A 33 -3.63 10.18 14.00
C GLU A 33 -4.44 10.96 15.05
N ARG A 34 -5.15 10.26 15.93
CA ARG A 34 -5.93 10.90 17.01
C ARG A 34 -5.09 11.48 18.14
N ASN A 35 -3.97 10.84 18.48
CA ASN A 35 -3.26 11.13 19.74
C ASN A 35 -1.87 11.76 19.56
N SER A 36 -1.37 11.94 18.33
CA SER A 36 -0.07 12.55 17.97
C SER A 36 1.17 12.00 18.71
N LYS A 37 1.05 10.83 19.36
CA LYS A 37 2.11 10.25 20.22
C LYS A 37 2.91 9.12 19.58
N CYS A 38 2.55 8.67 18.39
CA CYS A 38 3.31 7.61 17.74
C CYS A 38 4.63 8.13 17.18
N SER A 39 5.64 7.28 17.19
CA SER A 39 6.85 7.54 16.41
C SER A 39 6.49 7.60 14.92
N THR A 40 7.15 8.50 14.19
CA THR A 40 7.07 8.56 12.72
C THR A 40 7.42 7.22 12.10
N ASP A 41 8.33 6.46 12.73
CA ASP A 41 8.73 5.13 12.25
C ASP A 41 7.62 4.09 12.41
N GLU A 42 6.94 4.07 13.57
CA GLU A 42 5.84 3.13 13.83
C GLU A 42 4.69 3.37 12.83
N LEU A 43 4.33 4.64 12.63
CA LEU A 43 3.24 5.01 11.72
C LEU A 43 3.59 4.69 10.27
N ALA A 44 4.82 4.98 9.83
CA ALA A 44 5.28 4.65 8.47
C ALA A 44 5.32 3.13 8.21
N VAL A 45 5.75 2.33 9.20
CA VAL A 45 5.72 0.86 9.09
C VAL A 45 4.29 0.33 9.03
N ALA A 46 3.37 0.87 9.84
CA ALA A 46 1.97 0.47 9.82
C ALA A 46 1.32 0.73 8.44
N TYR A 47 1.54 1.92 7.88
CA TYR A 47 1.10 2.25 6.53
C TYR A 47 1.70 1.31 5.48
N ASN A 48 3.02 1.08 5.50
CA ASN A 48 3.68 0.17 4.56
C ASN A 48 3.11 -1.25 4.61
N ASN A 49 2.93 -1.80 5.81
CA ASN A 49 2.51 -3.19 5.94
C ASN A 49 1.02 -3.36 5.62
N ARG A 50 0.18 -2.35 5.91
CA ARG A 50 -1.21 -2.31 5.42
C ARG A 50 -1.25 -2.28 3.88
N GLY A 51 -0.43 -1.43 3.27
CA GLY A 51 -0.28 -1.37 1.81
C GLY A 51 0.19 -2.70 1.21
N GLN A 52 1.10 -3.41 1.88
CA GLN A 52 1.55 -4.75 1.44
C GLN A 52 0.43 -5.79 1.47
N ILE A 53 -0.45 -5.73 2.47
CA ILE A 53 -1.61 -6.63 2.53
C ILE A 53 -2.56 -6.36 1.36
N LYS A 54 -2.88 -5.09 1.09
CA LYS A 54 -3.69 -4.67 -0.07
C LYS A 54 -3.05 -5.08 -1.40
N TYR A 55 -1.73 -4.94 -1.51
CA TYR A 55 -0.97 -5.44 -2.66
C TYR A 55 -1.17 -6.94 -2.88
N PHE A 56 -1.14 -7.77 -1.82
CA PHE A 56 -1.40 -9.21 -1.94
C PHE A 56 -2.83 -9.54 -2.38
N ARG A 57 -3.78 -8.62 -2.16
CA ARG A 57 -5.16 -8.73 -2.64
C ARG A 57 -5.39 -8.12 -4.01
N VAL A 58 -4.35 -7.55 -4.62
CA VAL A 58 -4.42 -6.86 -5.93
C VAL A 58 -5.17 -5.51 -5.86
N ASP A 59 -5.36 -4.97 -4.65
CA ASP A 59 -5.95 -3.64 -4.39
C ASP A 59 -4.87 -2.57 -4.59
N PHE A 60 -4.42 -2.42 -5.85
CA PHE A 60 -3.20 -1.69 -6.18
C PHE A 60 -3.27 -0.19 -5.89
N TYR A 61 -4.41 0.45 -6.10
CA TYR A 61 -4.57 1.88 -5.85
C TYR A 61 -4.56 2.17 -4.35
N GLU A 62 -5.31 1.40 -3.57
CA GLU A 62 -5.36 1.52 -2.12
C GLU A 62 -4.00 1.20 -1.47
N ALA A 63 -3.21 0.30 -2.07
CA ALA A 63 -1.84 0.03 -1.65
C ALA A 63 -0.90 1.21 -1.97
N ILE A 64 -1.05 1.85 -3.14
CA ILE A 64 -0.29 3.06 -3.50
C ILE A 64 -0.56 4.19 -2.51
N ASP A 65 -1.82 4.38 -2.10
CA ASP A 65 -2.20 5.41 -1.12
C ASP A 65 -1.48 5.17 0.21
N ASP A 66 -1.48 3.93 0.69
CA ASP A 66 -0.78 3.55 1.93
C ASP A 66 0.73 3.75 1.84
N TYR A 67 1.36 3.37 0.73
CA TYR A 67 2.79 3.62 0.55
C TYR A 67 3.12 5.11 0.45
N THR A 68 2.21 5.90 -0.11
CA THR A 68 2.38 7.35 -0.22
C THR A 68 2.29 8.02 1.14
N GLU A 69 1.36 7.60 1.99
CA GLU A 69 1.30 8.07 3.38
C GLU A 69 2.51 7.63 4.19
N ALA A 70 3.00 6.39 4.03
CA ALA A 70 4.24 5.95 4.69
C ALA A 70 5.43 6.86 4.35
N ILE A 71 5.54 7.26 3.09
CA ILE A 71 6.60 8.17 2.60
C ILE A 71 6.41 9.59 3.12
N ARG A 72 5.17 10.08 3.18
CA ARG A 72 4.87 11.40 3.72
C ARG A 72 5.24 11.49 5.20
N VAL A 73 4.95 10.44 5.97
CA VAL A 73 5.23 10.37 7.41
C VAL A 73 6.71 10.19 7.68
N ASN A 74 7.38 9.28 6.96
CA ASN A 74 8.82 9.09 7.07
C ASN A 74 9.47 9.03 5.67
N PRO A 75 9.94 10.17 5.15
CA PRO A 75 10.60 10.22 3.84
C PRO A 75 11.89 9.41 3.75
N LYS A 76 12.50 9.04 4.90
CA LYS A 76 13.72 8.23 4.96
C LYS A 76 13.43 6.74 4.95
N PHE A 77 12.17 6.32 5.10
CA PHE A 77 11.82 4.91 5.01
C PHE A 77 11.74 4.50 3.53
N GLU A 78 12.72 3.73 3.09
CA GLU A 78 12.96 3.39 1.69
C GLU A 78 12.01 2.31 1.15
N VAL A 79 11.55 1.40 2.02
CA VAL A 79 10.74 0.23 1.63
C VAL A 79 9.45 0.60 0.89
N PRO A 80 8.66 1.59 1.32
CA PRO A 80 7.47 2.03 0.59
C PRO A 80 7.74 2.55 -0.82
N TYR A 81 8.92 3.15 -1.09
CA TYR A 81 9.26 3.62 -2.43
C TYR A 81 9.41 2.44 -3.39
N TYR A 82 10.11 1.39 -2.93
CA TYR A 82 10.26 0.16 -3.69
C TYR A 82 8.90 -0.51 -3.94
N ASN A 83 8.08 -0.65 -2.91
CA ASN A 83 6.78 -1.30 -3.03
C ASN A 83 5.82 -0.53 -3.95
N ARG A 84 5.77 0.80 -3.85
CA ARG A 84 4.98 1.64 -4.75
C ARG A 84 5.48 1.54 -6.19
N GLY A 85 6.80 1.55 -6.39
CA GLY A 85 7.41 1.36 -7.71
C GLY A 85 7.05 0.01 -8.35
N LEU A 86 7.03 -1.07 -7.55
CA LEU A 86 6.62 -2.39 -8.01
C LEU A 86 5.16 -2.42 -8.50
N ILE A 87 4.27 -1.69 -7.84
CA ILE A 87 2.88 -1.57 -8.28
C ILE A 87 2.79 -0.76 -9.58
N LEU A 88 3.45 0.40 -9.64
CA LEU A 88 3.44 1.24 -10.83
C LEU A 88 3.98 0.51 -12.06
N TYR A 89 5.04 -0.30 -11.87
CA TYR A 89 5.53 -1.19 -12.92
C TYR A 89 4.44 -2.17 -13.40
N ARG A 90 3.76 -2.87 -12.48
CA ARG A 90 2.68 -3.82 -12.82
C ARG A 90 1.49 -3.16 -13.50
N LEU A 91 1.11 -1.95 -13.08
CA LEU A 91 0.04 -1.19 -13.72
C LEU A 91 0.45 -0.68 -15.11
N GLY A 92 1.72 -0.28 -15.28
CA GLY A 92 2.30 0.09 -16.58
C GLY A 92 2.29 -1.10 -17.56
N GLU A 93 2.62 -2.31 -17.11
CA GLU A 93 2.51 -3.54 -17.92
C GLU A 93 1.04 -3.84 -18.30
N CYS A 94 0.08 -3.58 -17.41
CA CYS A 94 -1.35 -3.75 -17.71
C CYS A 94 -1.86 -2.74 -18.75
N CYS A 95 -1.46 -1.47 -18.65
CA CYS A 95 -1.81 -0.46 -19.65
C CYS A 95 -1.13 -0.74 -21.01
N SER A 96 0.13 -1.22 -21.00
CA SER A 96 0.81 -1.69 -22.22
C SER A 96 0.03 -2.84 -22.89
N PHE A 97 -0.55 -3.75 -22.10
CA PHE A 97 -1.40 -4.82 -22.62
C PHE A 97 -2.73 -4.32 -23.22
N LEU A 98 -3.32 -3.25 -22.67
CA LEU A 98 -4.55 -2.64 -23.21
C LEU A 98 -4.32 -1.87 -24.51
N GLU A 99 -3.15 -1.23 -24.69
CA GLU A 99 -2.76 -0.59 -25.95
C GLU A 99 -2.43 -1.60 -27.08
N LEU A 100 -2.01 -2.81 -26.71
CA LEU A 100 -1.66 -3.88 -27.66
C LEU A 100 -2.83 -4.82 -27.98
N SER A 101 -4.02 -4.63 -27.39
CA SER A 101 -5.22 -5.34 -27.83
C SER A 101 -5.69 -4.76 -29.18
N PRO A 102 -5.76 -5.54 -30.28
CA PRO A 102 -6.17 -5.04 -31.60
C PRO A 102 -7.62 -4.53 -31.67
N THR A 103 -8.37 -4.56 -30.56
CA THR A 103 -9.79 -4.25 -30.51
C THR A 103 -10.09 -2.78 -30.20
N TYR A 104 -9.09 -1.97 -29.82
CA TYR A 104 -9.29 -0.54 -29.46
C TYR A 104 -8.67 0.47 -30.44
N THR A 105 -8.19 0.03 -31.61
CA THR A 105 -7.60 0.95 -32.61
C THR A 105 -8.64 1.62 -33.53
N THR A 106 -9.95 1.36 -33.39
CA THR A 106 -10.96 1.83 -34.36
C THR A 106 -11.86 2.98 -33.90
N SER A 107 -11.50 3.78 -32.87
CA SER A 107 -12.38 4.87 -32.39
C SER A 107 -11.79 6.29 -32.42
N THR A 108 -10.61 6.51 -33.01
CA THR A 108 -10.01 7.86 -33.12
C THR A 108 -9.65 8.24 -34.55
N SER A 109 -10.53 7.92 -35.49
CA SER A 109 -10.56 8.60 -36.79
C SER A 109 -12.01 8.91 -37.15
N LEU A 110 -12.36 10.20 -37.13
CA LEU A 110 -13.52 10.92 -37.70
C LEU A 110 -13.84 12.06 -36.70
N THR A 111 -13.73 13.35 -37.00
CA THR A 111 -13.77 14.09 -38.27
C THR A 111 -13.02 15.41 -38.12
N GLY A 112 -12.27 15.79 -39.15
CA GLY A 112 -11.99 17.20 -39.48
C GLY A 112 -13.12 17.81 -40.28
#